data_AF-A0A559MM91-F1
#
_entry.id   AF-A0A559MM91-F1
#
_cell.length_a   1.000
_cell.length_b   1.000
_cell.length_c   1.000
_cell.angle_alpha   90.00
_cell.angle_beta   90.00
_cell.angle_gamma   90.00
#
_symmetry.space_group_name_H-M   'P 1'
#
loop_
_entity.id
_entity.type
_entity.pdbx_description
1 polymer ?
#
loop_
_entity_poly.entity_id
_entity_poly.type
_entity_poly.pdbx_seq_one_letter_code
_entity_poly.pdbx_strand_id
1 'polypeptide(L)'
;VALQFNLTSASQASLTPSNLAISGHHLFTNTTTPFFTLNTDAMQLGVAPCAKNNSISAPAGAVKGQNNQGFGAVPWLKLTTRSGATGNLEEVYRVNTVGGNPPSTCAGMPATFEVQYAAEYWFYEKA
;
A
#
# COMPACT_ATOMS: atom_id res chain seq x y z
N VAL A 1 -1.19 14.76 -3.70
CA VAL A 1 -0.76 14.48 -5.10
C VAL A 1 -0.46 12.99 -5.21
N ALA A 2 -0.80 12.32 -6.32
CA ALA A 2 -0.33 10.96 -6.56
C ALA A 2 0.98 11.04 -7.35
N LEU A 3 2.08 10.58 -6.75
CA LEU A 3 3.37 10.54 -7.41
C LEU A 3 3.46 9.26 -8.24
N GLN A 4 3.87 9.40 -9.50
CA GLN A 4 4.16 8.27 -10.37
C GLN A 4 5.68 8.08 -10.42
N PHE A 5 6.13 6.90 -10.03
CA PHE A 5 7.49 6.45 -10.25
C PHE A 5 7.44 5.30 -11.24
N ASN A 6 8.21 5.39 -12.33
CA ASN A 6 8.36 4.28 -13.24
C ASN A 6 9.36 3.29 -12.62
N LEU A 7 8.84 2.21 -12.06
CA LEU A 7 9.66 1.09 -11.61
C LEU A 7 10.08 0.28 -12.85
N THR A 8 11.38 0.09 -13.02
CA THR A 8 11.95 -0.70 -14.13
C THR A 8 12.21 -2.14 -13.72
N SER A 9 12.24 -2.44 -12.41
CA SER A 9 12.27 -3.79 -11.87
C SER A 9 11.60 -3.85 -10.48
N ALA A 10 11.15 -5.05 -10.10
CA ALA A 10 10.59 -5.29 -8.76
C ALA A 10 11.63 -5.19 -7.64
N SER A 11 12.93 -5.25 -7.98
CA SER A 11 14.06 -5.19 -7.04
C SER A 11 14.91 -3.93 -7.24
N GLN A 12 14.33 -2.86 -7.79
CA GLN A 12 15.03 -1.60 -8.00
C GLN A 12 15.41 -1.00 -6.63
N ALA A 13 16.66 -0.57 -6.43
CA ALA A 13 17.12 -0.10 -5.13
C ALA A 13 16.59 1.29 -4.74
N SER A 14 16.32 2.15 -5.73
CA SER A 14 15.82 3.51 -5.50
C SER A 14 14.78 3.94 -6.53
N LEU A 15 13.86 4.84 -6.13
CA LEU A 15 12.86 5.44 -7.00
C LEU A 15 13.51 6.47 -7.91
N THR A 16 13.51 6.21 -9.21
CA THR A 16 13.96 7.18 -10.23
C THR A 16 12.85 8.18 -10.56
N PRO A 17 13.14 9.49 -10.73
CA PRO A 17 14.46 10.13 -10.71
C PRO A 17 14.90 10.69 -9.34
N SER A 18 14.09 10.55 -8.29
CA SER A 18 14.34 11.19 -6.99
C SER A 18 15.44 10.54 -6.15
N ASN A 19 15.97 9.38 -6.57
CA ASN A 19 16.96 8.58 -5.87
C ASN A 19 16.58 8.26 -4.42
N LEU A 20 15.28 8.13 -4.15
CA LEU A 20 14.77 7.74 -2.83
C LEU A 20 14.96 6.24 -2.65
N ALA A 21 15.58 5.82 -1.55
CA ALA A 21 15.70 4.40 -1.23
C ALA A 21 14.32 3.74 -1.12
N ILE A 22 14.18 2.53 -1.66
CA ILE A 22 12.97 1.73 -1.46
C ILE A 22 12.86 1.33 0.00
N SER A 23 11.76 1.73 0.63
CA SER A 23 11.48 1.39 2.04
C SER A 23 10.99 -0.06 2.22
N GLY A 24 10.46 -0.68 1.16
CA GLY A 24 9.96 -2.05 1.23
C GLY A 24 9.02 -2.43 0.08
N HIS A 25 8.48 -3.64 0.17
CA HIS A 25 7.49 -4.19 -0.76
C HIS A 25 6.22 -4.60 -0.03
N HIS A 26 5.07 -4.37 -0.67
CA HIS A 26 3.77 -4.78 -0.19
C HIS A 26 3.12 -5.77 -1.16
N LEU A 27 2.59 -6.87 -0.64
CA LEU A 27 1.79 -7.82 -1.39
C LEU A 27 0.70 -8.43 -0.51
N PHE A 28 -0.17 -9.23 -1.11
CA PHE A 28 -1.12 -10.08 -0.40
C PHE A 28 -0.67 -11.54 -0.51
N THR A 29 -0.38 -12.19 0.62
CA THR A 29 0.03 -13.61 0.63
C THR A 29 -1.16 -14.55 0.47
N ASN A 30 -2.36 -14.04 0.69
CA ASN A 30 -3.64 -14.64 0.36
C ASN A 30 -4.67 -13.50 0.24
N THR A 31 -5.93 -13.84 -0.06
CA THR A 31 -7.01 -12.88 -0.27
C THR A 31 -7.30 -11.92 0.89
N THR A 32 -6.78 -12.18 2.10
CA THR A 32 -7.09 -11.41 3.32
C THR A 32 -5.88 -10.95 4.12
N THR A 33 -4.67 -11.30 3.70
CA THR A 33 -3.45 -11.06 4.49
C THR A 33 -2.53 -10.09 3.75
N PRO A 34 -2.63 -8.78 4.02
CA PRO A 34 -1.61 -7.83 3.59
C PRO A 34 -0.28 -8.19 4.25
N PHE A 35 0.78 -8.19 3.47
CA PHE A 35 2.13 -8.46 3.90
C PHE A 35 3.04 -7.32 3.45
N PHE A 36 3.89 -6.86 4.36
CA PHE A 36 4.92 -5.87 4.10
C PHE A 36 6.28 -6.47 4.43
N THR A 37 7.24 -6.36 3.53
CA THR A 37 8.65 -6.57 3.85
C THR A 37 9.35 -5.23 3.79
N LEU A 38 9.91 -4.81 4.92
CA LEU A 38 10.77 -3.64 5.05
C LEU A 38 12.26 -4.03 5.07
N ASN A 39 12.53 -5.27 4.66
CA ASN A 39 13.87 -5.75 4.33
C ASN A 39 14.14 -5.45 2.86
N THR A 40 15.11 -4.56 2.63
CA THR A 40 15.62 -4.12 1.33
C THR A 40 17.14 -4.02 1.40
N ASP A 41 17.82 -3.81 0.28
CA ASP A 41 19.29 -3.60 0.29
C ASP A 41 19.70 -2.39 1.13
N ALA A 42 18.80 -1.42 1.32
CA ALA A 42 19.05 -0.20 2.09
C ALA A 42 18.78 -0.35 3.60
N MET A 43 17.90 -1.27 4.01
CA MET A 43 17.50 -1.43 5.42
C MET A 43 16.92 -2.82 5.72
N GLN A 44 17.05 -3.27 6.97
CA GLN A 44 16.56 -4.58 7.41
C GLN A 44 15.64 -4.42 8.63
N LEU A 45 14.48 -3.80 8.44
CA LEU A 45 13.54 -3.50 9.53
C LEU A 45 12.58 -4.64 9.87
N GLY A 46 12.51 -5.70 9.05
CA GLY A 46 11.67 -6.86 9.28
C GLY A 46 10.48 -7.00 8.32
N VAL A 47 9.58 -7.91 8.67
CA VAL A 47 8.38 -8.23 7.90
C VAL A 47 7.13 -8.11 8.78
N ALA A 48 6.01 -7.77 8.16
CA ALA A 48 4.74 -7.53 8.81
C ALA A 48 3.59 -8.17 8.01
N PRO A 49 3.25 -9.46 8.23
CA PRO A 49 1.93 -9.98 7.91
C PRO A 49 0.91 -9.33 8.83
N CYS A 50 -0.16 -8.74 8.28
CA CYS A 50 -1.10 -7.95 9.06
C CYS A 50 -2.56 -8.42 8.94
N ALA A 51 -3.39 -8.01 9.89
CA ALA A 51 -4.85 -8.05 9.81
C ALA A 51 -5.41 -6.63 9.81
N LYS A 52 -6.58 -6.43 9.20
CA LYS A 52 -7.37 -5.22 9.42
C LYS A 52 -7.82 -5.18 10.89
N ASN A 53 -7.48 -4.12 11.58
CA ASN A 53 -7.96 -3.83 12.94
C ASN A 53 -9.12 -2.82 12.91
N ASN A 54 -8.96 -1.73 12.15
CA ASN A 54 -10.02 -0.72 12.00
C ASN A 54 -9.97 -0.05 10.62
N SER A 55 -11.04 0.64 10.23
CA SER A 55 -11.08 1.46 9.02
C SER A 55 -12.01 2.65 9.16
N ILE A 56 -11.69 3.72 8.44
CA ILE A 56 -12.61 4.84 8.19
C ILE A 56 -12.61 5.15 6.70
N SER A 57 -13.72 5.69 6.19
CA SER A 57 -13.79 6.16 4.80
C SER A 57 -12.69 7.19 4.53
N ALA A 58 -12.14 7.17 3.31
CA ALA A 58 -11.27 8.25 2.88
C ALA A 58 -12.05 9.59 2.93
N PRO A 59 -11.39 10.73 3.22
CA PRO A 59 -12.05 12.03 3.26
C PRO A 59 -12.82 12.34 1.97
N ALA A 60 -13.92 13.10 2.05
CA ALA A 60 -14.81 13.39 0.92
C ALA A 60 -14.13 14.08 -0.28
N GLY A 61 -12.95 14.69 -0.09
CA GLY A 61 -12.13 15.29 -1.13
C GLY A 61 -10.94 14.44 -1.61
N ALA A 62 -10.86 13.17 -1.20
CA ALA A 62 -9.77 12.28 -1.61
C ALA A 62 -9.75 12.11 -3.13
N VAL A 63 -8.54 12.18 -3.70
CA VAL A 63 -8.34 12.10 -5.15
C VAL A 63 -8.77 10.72 -5.66
N LYS A 64 -9.53 10.69 -6.76
CA LYS A 64 -10.13 9.44 -7.29
C LYS A 64 -9.12 8.44 -7.85
N GLY A 65 -7.91 8.90 -8.12
CA GLY A 65 -6.80 8.16 -8.72
C GLY A 65 -5.92 9.12 -9.52
N GLN A 66 -4.99 8.57 -10.30
CA GLN A 66 -4.09 9.38 -11.12
C GLN A 66 -4.87 10.27 -12.10
N ASN A 67 -4.42 11.50 -12.30
CA ASN A 67 -5.10 12.52 -13.13
C ASN A 67 -6.58 12.75 -12.73
N ASN A 68 -6.92 12.48 -11.46
CA ASN A 68 -8.28 12.53 -10.93
C ASN A 68 -9.28 11.59 -11.64
N GLN A 69 -8.78 10.49 -12.24
CA GLN A 69 -9.56 9.42 -12.84
C GLN A 69 -9.60 8.20 -11.92
N GLY A 70 -10.58 7.31 -12.11
CA GLY A 70 -10.76 6.09 -11.31
C GLY A 70 -12.06 6.07 -10.51
N PHE A 71 -12.19 5.10 -9.60
CA PHE A 71 -13.44 4.78 -8.89
C PHE A 71 -13.45 5.26 -7.43
N GLY A 72 -12.54 6.17 -7.08
CA GLY A 72 -12.45 6.74 -5.73
C GLY A 72 -11.35 6.12 -4.89
N ALA A 73 -11.04 6.78 -3.77
CA ALA A 73 -10.02 6.36 -2.83
C ALA A 73 -10.50 5.24 -1.90
N VAL A 74 -9.67 4.23 -1.69
CA VAL A 74 -9.92 3.17 -0.69
C VAL A 74 -9.95 3.74 0.73
N PRO A 75 -10.63 3.09 1.68
CA PRO A 75 -10.64 3.51 3.09
C PRO A 75 -9.24 3.60 3.72
N TRP A 76 -9.08 4.47 4.70
CA TRP A 76 -7.91 4.44 5.58
C TRP A 76 -8.01 3.24 6.51
N LEU A 77 -6.87 2.63 6.82
CA LEU A 77 -6.82 1.42 7.63
C LEU A 77 -5.88 1.60 8.82
N LYS A 78 -6.29 1.07 9.96
CA LYS A 78 -5.38 0.60 11.00
C LYS A 78 -5.24 -0.90 10.86
N LEU A 79 -4.00 -1.36 10.76
CA LEU A 79 -3.64 -2.77 10.71
C LEU A 79 -2.82 -3.12 11.95
N THR A 80 -2.95 -4.35 12.41
CA THR A 80 -2.11 -4.94 13.46
C THR A 80 -1.39 -6.15 12.90
N THR A 81 -0.14 -6.36 13.30
CA THR A 81 0.62 -7.52 12.85
C THR A 81 0.04 -8.83 13.38
N ARG A 82 0.28 -9.91 12.62
CA ARG A 82 -0.07 -11.29 12.96
C ARG A 82 1.19 -12.06 13.34
N SER A 83 1.02 -13.33 13.74
CA SER A 83 2.12 -14.26 13.92
C SER A 83 3.04 -14.29 12.69
N GLY A 84 4.35 -14.24 12.93
CA GLY A 84 5.36 -14.21 11.86
C GLY A 84 5.88 -12.81 11.53
N ALA A 85 5.39 -11.76 12.19
CA ALA A 85 6.03 -10.45 12.14
C ALA A 85 7.39 -10.46 12.84
N THR A 86 8.32 -9.67 12.33
CA THR A 86 9.69 -9.52 12.84
C THR A 86 10.06 -8.05 12.99
N GLY A 87 11.22 -7.77 13.62
CA GLY A 87 11.70 -6.39 13.81
C GLY A 87 10.79 -5.56 14.71
N ASN A 88 10.10 -6.21 15.65
CA ASN A 88 9.15 -5.58 16.58
C ASN A 88 7.97 -4.83 15.95
N LEU A 89 7.76 -4.95 14.63
CA LEU A 89 6.64 -4.31 13.93
C LEU A 89 5.30 -4.78 14.51
N GLU A 90 4.45 -3.82 14.89
CA GLU A 90 3.21 -4.07 15.62
C GLU A 90 1.99 -3.44 14.93
N GLU A 91 2.10 -2.19 14.51
CA GLU A 91 0.99 -1.46 13.88
C GLU A 91 1.39 -0.87 12.53
N VAL A 92 0.44 -0.91 11.58
CA VAL A 92 0.59 -0.26 10.28
C VAL A 92 -0.65 0.60 10.02
N TYR A 93 -0.44 1.88 9.77
CA TYR A 93 -1.50 2.80 9.37
C TYR A 93 -1.37 3.12 7.90
N ARG A 94 -2.50 3.01 7.19
CA ARG A 94 -2.62 3.35 5.77
C ARG A 94 -3.54 4.56 5.65
N VAL A 95 -2.96 5.70 5.27
CA VAL A 95 -3.64 6.99 5.24
C VAL A 95 -3.34 7.72 3.92
N ASN A 96 -3.96 8.88 3.71
CA ASN A 96 -3.75 9.70 2.51
C ASN A 96 -3.89 8.92 1.19
N THR A 97 -4.85 8.00 1.15
CA THR A 97 -5.15 7.11 0.03
C THR A 97 -5.67 7.87 -1.19
N VAL A 98 -5.22 7.47 -2.38
CA VAL A 98 -5.64 7.97 -3.69
C VAL A 98 -5.98 6.77 -4.59
N GLY A 99 -7.19 6.75 -5.13
CA GLY A 99 -7.66 5.63 -5.95
C GLY A 99 -7.73 4.28 -5.23
N GLY A 100 -7.72 3.21 -6.01
CA GLY A 100 -7.74 1.82 -5.51
C GLY A 100 -9.13 1.22 -5.27
N ASN A 101 -10.22 1.99 -5.28
CA ASN A 101 -11.54 1.36 -5.24
C ASN A 101 -11.78 0.60 -6.56
N PRO A 102 -12.35 -0.61 -6.50
CA PRO A 102 -12.80 -1.28 -7.70
C PRO A 102 -13.97 -0.51 -8.35
N PRO A 103 -14.23 -0.72 -9.65
CA PRO A 103 -15.49 -0.29 -10.23
C PRO A 103 -16.66 -0.95 -9.48
N SER A 104 -17.83 -0.29 -9.48
CA SER A 104 -19.03 -0.84 -8.84
C SER A 104 -19.50 -2.17 -9.44
N THR A 105 -19.16 -2.40 -10.71
CA THR A 105 -19.39 -3.66 -11.43
C THR A 105 -18.22 -3.95 -12.37
N CYS A 106 -18.05 -5.21 -12.77
CA CYS A 106 -17.09 -5.60 -13.80
C CYS A 106 -17.62 -5.42 -15.24
N ALA A 107 -18.81 -4.84 -15.43
CA ALA A 107 -19.42 -4.70 -16.75
C ALA A 107 -18.56 -3.80 -17.65
N GLY A 108 -18.23 -4.27 -18.85
CA GLY A 108 -17.40 -3.55 -19.82
C GLY A 108 -15.90 -3.52 -19.48
N MET A 109 -15.46 -4.21 -18.43
CA MET A 109 -14.04 -4.34 -18.11
C MET A 109 -13.40 -5.53 -18.83
N PRO A 110 -12.09 -5.48 -19.12
CA PRO A 110 -11.33 -6.64 -19.56
C PRO A 110 -11.42 -7.80 -18.54
N ALA A 111 -11.17 -9.04 -19.00
CA ALA A 111 -11.15 -10.22 -18.12
C ALA A 111 -10.17 -10.07 -16.94
N THR A 112 -9.06 -9.38 -17.17
CA THR A 112 -8.08 -9.00 -16.16
C THR A 112 -7.67 -7.56 -16.37
N PHE A 113 -7.69 -6.77 -15.31
CA PHE A 113 -7.26 -5.37 -15.32
C PHE A 113 -6.72 -4.98 -13.95
N GLU A 114 -5.95 -3.89 -13.93
CA GLU A 114 -5.37 -3.35 -12.70
C GLU A 114 -6.06 -2.05 -12.31
N VAL A 115 -6.21 -1.84 -11.00
CA VAL A 115 -6.71 -0.58 -10.44
C VAL A 115 -5.54 0.14 -9.78
N GLN A 116 -5.17 1.28 -10.34
CA GLN A 116 -4.07 2.09 -9.82
C GLN A 116 -4.43 2.70 -8.46
N TYR A 117 -3.45 2.70 -7.56
CA TYR A 117 -3.61 3.09 -6.17
C TYR A 117 -2.29 3.66 -5.61
N ALA A 118 -2.41 4.67 -4.75
CA ALA A 118 -1.31 5.16 -3.93
C ALA A 118 -1.82 5.44 -2.51
N ALA A 119 -0.94 5.29 -1.52
CA ALA A 119 -1.18 5.73 -0.15
C ALA A 119 0.12 5.96 0.61
N GLU A 120 -0.03 6.60 1.76
CA GLU A 120 1.00 6.73 2.76
C GLU A 120 0.85 5.63 3.82
N TYR A 121 1.97 5.00 4.16
CA TYR A 121 2.04 3.97 5.19
C TYR A 121 2.96 4.40 6.33
N TRP A 122 2.46 4.26 7.56
CA TRP A 122 3.23 4.45 8.78
C TRP A 122 3.38 3.12 9.49
N PHE A 123 4.61 2.77 9.85
CA PHE A 123 4.96 1.53 10.54
C PHE A 123 5.44 1.87 11.95
N TYR A 124 4.88 1.19 12.94
CA TYR A 124 5.23 1.36 14.35
C TYR A 124 5.72 0.04 14.91
N GLU A 125 6.80 0.12 15.69
CA GLU A 125 7.30 -0.99 16.49
C GLU A 125 6.74 -0.92 17.91
N LYS A 126 6.79 -2.06 18.59
CA LYS A 126 6.52 -2.16 20.00
C LYS A 126 7.54 -1.35 20.80
N ALA A 127 7.05 -0.62 21.81
CA ALA A 127 7.89 0.11 22.78
C ALA A 127 8.74 -0.81 23.66
#